data_AF-A0A522DYG1-F1
#
_entry.id   AF-A0A522DYG1-F1
#
_cell.length_a   1.000
_cell.length_b   1.000
_cell.length_c   1.000
_cell.angle_alpha   90.00
_cell.angle_beta   90.00
_cell.angle_gamma   90.00
#
_symmetry.space_group_name_H-M   'P 1'
#
loop_
_entity.id
_entity.type
_entity.pdbx_description
1 polymer ?
#
loop_
_entity_poly.entity_id
_entity_poly.type
_entity_poly.pdbx_seq_one_letter_code
_entity_poly.pdbx_strand_id
1 'polypeptide(L)'
;MKFILLIIALFVGQFSFAQVPTESSINNANYYSYFQDIKGHSINWLRSCDAVPTIIDELLKNGIAYHTIGVGKLMKINDTTRFVITVSFRKSDKEYGFLYDASHGIPINPKDRDFLKDKRKAFYVQAEEDTKDDVNFMMIDPLPDNVFLLKQTCYWFQFDTKGTKYNVDKEVAHGILRQDVRDYLKKL
;
A
#
# COMPACT_ATOMS: atom_id res chain seq x y z
N MET A 1 42.45 30.88 51.90
CA MET A 1 41.89 31.21 50.57
C MET A 1 40.97 30.07 50.13
N LYS A 2 39.67 30.18 50.40
CA LYS A 2 38.64 29.17 50.11
C LYS A 2 37.42 29.86 49.48
N PHE A 3 37.49 30.36 48.25
CA PHE A 3 36.30 30.96 47.59
C PHE A 3 36.40 30.96 46.06
N ILE A 4 36.99 29.94 45.43
CA ILE A 4 37.03 29.83 43.97
C ILE A 4 36.80 28.37 43.59
N LEU A 5 35.59 27.85 43.78
CA LEU A 5 35.17 26.54 43.22
C LEU A 5 33.65 26.34 43.20
N LEU A 6 32.87 27.42 43.30
CA LEU A 6 31.39 27.33 43.41
C LEU A 6 30.65 28.06 42.29
N ILE A 7 31.26 28.27 41.12
CA ILE A 7 30.62 29.00 40.01
C ILE A 7 30.44 28.13 38.75
N ILE A 8 31.07 26.95 38.64
CA ILE A 8 30.95 26.11 37.43
C ILE A 8 29.81 25.08 37.53
N ALA A 9 29.23 24.85 38.71
CA ALA A 9 28.22 23.81 38.93
C ALA A 9 26.76 24.25 38.66
N LEU A 10 26.52 25.50 38.23
CA LEU A 10 25.16 26.07 38.07
C LEU A 10 24.73 26.30 36.62
N PHE A 11 25.47 25.74 35.65
CA PHE A 11 25.12 25.78 34.22
C PHE A 11 24.88 24.39 33.61
N VAL A 12 24.53 23.38 34.42
CA VAL A 12 23.81 22.22 33.91
C VAL A 12 22.33 22.60 33.86
N GLY A 13 22.03 23.60 33.04
CA GLY A 13 20.68 23.92 32.63
C GLY A 13 20.08 22.65 32.05
N GLN A 14 19.02 22.18 32.68
CA GLN A 14 18.18 21.12 32.17
C GLN A 14 17.57 21.58 30.85
N PHE A 15 18.31 21.41 29.75
CA PHE A 15 17.70 21.24 28.45
C PHE A 15 17.02 19.88 28.48
N SER A 16 15.85 19.81 29.13
CA SER A 16 14.82 18.91 28.67
C SER A 16 14.48 19.39 27.27
N PHE A 17 15.20 18.88 26.28
CA PHE A 17 14.66 18.78 24.94
C PHE A 17 13.38 17.98 25.09
N ALA A 18 12.26 18.68 25.22
CA ALA A 18 11.00 18.16 24.77
C ALA A 18 11.28 17.80 23.31
N GLN A 19 11.52 16.51 23.05
CA GLN A 19 11.43 15.98 21.71
C GLN A 19 9.99 16.29 21.31
N VAL A 20 9.78 17.42 20.64
CA VAL A 20 8.61 17.62 19.81
C VAL A 20 8.59 16.36 18.96
N PRO A 21 7.56 15.50 19.06
CA PRO A 21 7.48 14.34 18.21
C PRO A 21 7.62 14.89 16.80
N THR A 22 8.73 14.57 16.13
CA THR A 22 8.83 14.78 14.69
C THR A 22 7.58 14.11 14.16
N GLU A 23 6.67 14.87 13.55
CA GLU A 23 5.47 14.29 12.94
C GLU A 23 5.95 13.09 12.12
N SER A 24 5.58 11.89 12.57
CA SER A 24 6.03 10.67 11.93
C SER A 24 5.62 10.78 10.47
N SER A 25 6.56 10.64 9.53
CA SER A 25 6.24 10.70 8.12
C SER A 25 5.06 9.78 7.80
N ILE A 26 4.11 10.28 7.00
CA ILE A 26 2.90 9.53 6.66
C ILE A 26 3.30 8.23 5.97
N ASN A 27 2.71 7.13 6.42
CA ASN A 27 3.03 5.77 6.00
C ASN A 27 1.79 4.87 6.01
N ASN A 28 1.97 3.63 5.55
CA ASN A 28 0.95 2.61 5.39
C ASN A 28 0.27 2.18 6.71
N ALA A 29 0.78 2.58 7.87
CA ALA A 29 0.21 2.30 9.18
C ALA A 29 -0.61 3.46 9.76
N ASN A 30 -0.33 4.72 9.38
CA ASN A 30 -0.92 5.90 10.04
C ASN A 30 -1.75 6.82 9.13
N TYR A 31 -1.68 6.71 7.80
CA TYR A 31 -2.30 7.66 6.86
C TYR A 31 -3.82 7.86 7.01
N TYR A 32 -4.56 6.87 7.50
CA TYR A 32 -6.00 7.04 7.79
C TYR A 32 -6.29 8.14 8.82
N SER A 33 -5.38 8.39 9.76
CA SER A 33 -5.53 9.47 10.76
C SER A 33 -5.42 10.87 10.14
N TYR A 34 -4.91 10.97 8.91
CA TYR A 34 -4.74 12.21 8.18
C TYR A 34 -5.87 12.50 7.19
N PHE A 35 -6.92 11.66 7.15
CA PHE A 35 -8.11 11.92 6.34
C PHE A 35 -8.87 13.14 6.86
N GLN A 36 -9.15 14.08 5.97
CA GLN A 36 -9.84 15.33 6.32
C GLN A 36 -11.22 15.42 5.67
N ASP A 37 -12.29 15.26 6.44
CA ASP A 37 -13.67 15.42 5.94
C ASP A 37 -14.10 16.91 5.92
N ILE A 38 -13.56 17.67 4.97
CA ILE A 38 -13.76 19.14 4.85
C ILE A 38 -14.57 19.50 3.59
N LYS A 39 -15.44 20.52 3.63
CA LYS A 39 -16.16 20.94 2.41
C LYS A 39 -15.19 21.36 1.28
N GLY A 40 -15.34 20.77 0.09
CA GLY A 40 -14.65 21.16 -1.14
C GLY A 40 -13.45 20.31 -1.55
N HIS A 41 -13.12 19.24 -0.81
CA HIS A 41 -12.14 18.24 -1.28
C HIS A 41 -12.85 17.13 -2.07
N SER A 42 -12.06 16.46 -2.91
CA SER A 42 -12.44 15.22 -3.59
C SER A 42 -11.50 14.10 -3.19
N ILE A 43 -12.01 12.86 -3.16
CA ILE A 43 -11.21 11.66 -2.93
C ILE A 43 -11.02 10.96 -4.26
N ASN A 44 -9.82 10.44 -4.49
CA ASN A 44 -9.53 9.54 -5.59
C ASN A 44 -8.60 8.44 -5.10
N TRP A 45 -8.41 7.42 -5.93
CA TRP A 45 -7.58 6.26 -5.62
C TRP A 45 -6.58 6.05 -6.73
N LEU A 46 -5.41 5.48 -6.40
CA LEU A 46 -4.46 5.06 -7.41
C LEU A 46 -5.15 4.05 -8.33
N ARG A 47 -5.23 4.35 -9.61
CA ARG A 47 -5.78 3.41 -10.59
C ARG A 47 -4.72 2.40 -10.97
N SER A 48 -5.11 1.34 -11.69
CA SER A 48 -4.14 0.36 -12.19
C SER A 48 -3.03 1.00 -13.03
N CYS A 49 -3.31 2.08 -13.77
CA CYS A 49 -2.30 2.83 -14.53
C CYS A 49 -1.27 3.56 -13.64
N ASP A 50 -1.59 3.84 -12.38
CA ASP A 50 -0.66 4.41 -11.39
C ASP A 50 0.05 3.29 -10.59
N ALA A 51 -0.71 2.26 -10.21
CA ALA A 51 -0.25 1.19 -9.35
C ALA A 51 0.73 0.24 -10.05
N VAL A 52 0.45 -0.17 -11.29
CA VAL A 52 1.29 -1.13 -12.03
C VAL A 52 2.72 -0.60 -12.22
N PRO A 53 2.94 0.62 -12.73
CA PRO A 53 4.30 1.17 -12.82
C PRO A 53 5.01 1.24 -11.47
N THR A 54 4.28 1.59 -10.41
CA THR A 54 4.83 1.66 -9.04
C THR A 54 5.29 0.29 -8.53
N ILE A 55 4.51 -0.76 -8.77
CA ILE A 55 4.86 -2.14 -8.39
C ILE A 55 6.11 -2.59 -9.17
N ILE A 56 6.16 -2.34 -10.48
CA ILE A 56 7.30 -2.71 -11.33
C ILE A 56 8.57 -1.98 -10.89
N ASP A 57 8.48 -0.68 -10.61
CA ASP A 57 9.60 0.12 -10.11
C ASP A 57 10.18 -0.45 -8.82
N GLU A 58 9.33 -0.82 -7.85
CA GLU A 58 9.79 -1.46 -6.61
C GLU A 58 10.36 -2.87 -6.84
N LEU A 59 9.82 -3.66 -7.78
CA LEU A 59 10.40 -4.95 -8.16
C LEU A 59 11.83 -4.79 -8.70
N LEU A 60 12.03 -3.84 -9.62
CA LEU A 60 13.34 -3.54 -10.21
C LEU A 60 14.35 -3.07 -9.16
N LYS A 61 13.93 -2.18 -8.24
CA LYS A 61 14.77 -1.73 -7.11
C LYS A 61 15.17 -2.86 -6.16
N ASN A 62 14.38 -3.93 -6.10
CA ASN A 62 14.67 -5.13 -5.31
C ASN A 62 15.43 -6.21 -6.10
N GLY A 63 15.98 -5.87 -7.27
CA GLY A 63 16.84 -6.75 -8.05
C GLY A 63 16.11 -7.81 -8.88
N ILE A 64 14.78 -7.70 -9.02
CA ILE A 64 14.03 -8.57 -9.92
C ILE A 64 14.32 -8.16 -11.36
N ALA A 65 14.79 -9.12 -12.17
CA ALA A 65 15.16 -8.84 -13.54
C ALA A 65 13.94 -8.51 -14.40
N TYR A 66 14.01 -7.43 -15.18
CA TYR A 66 12.90 -6.92 -16.00
C TYR A 66 12.25 -7.99 -16.88
N HIS A 67 13.04 -8.86 -17.52
CA HIS A 67 12.54 -9.93 -18.41
C HIS A 67 11.71 -11.01 -17.70
N THR A 68 11.74 -11.04 -16.36
CA THR A 68 10.93 -11.96 -15.56
C THR A 68 9.60 -11.37 -15.13
N ILE A 69 9.41 -10.06 -15.31
CA ILE A 69 8.21 -9.33 -14.90
C ILE A 69 7.18 -9.39 -16.03
N GLY A 70 5.94 -9.71 -15.68
CA GLY A 70 4.80 -9.73 -16.60
C GLY A 70 3.63 -8.93 -16.05
N VAL A 71 2.80 -8.38 -16.93
CA VAL A 71 1.56 -7.65 -16.57
C VAL A 71 0.37 -8.39 -17.15
N GLY A 72 -0.69 -8.55 -16.36
CA GLY A 72 -1.93 -9.19 -16.81
C GLY A 72 -1.77 -10.68 -17.14
N LYS A 73 -0.91 -11.39 -16.40
CA LYS A 73 -0.64 -12.81 -16.67
C LYS A 73 -1.77 -13.69 -16.15
N LEU A 74 -2.25 -14.61 -16.99
CA LEU A 74 -3.18 -15.65 -16.57
C LEU A 74 -2.44 -16.70 -15.72
N MET A 75 -2.82 -16.83 -14.45
CA MET A 75 -2.28 -17.80 -13.51
C MET A 75 -3.29 -18.92 -13.27
N LYS A 76 -2.83 -20.17 -13.41
CA LYS A 76 -3.62 -21.37 -13.09
C LYS A 76 -3.50 -21.67 -11.59
N ILE A 77 -4.63 -21.73 -10.89
CA ILE A 77 -4.68 -22.16 -9.48
C ILE A 77 -4.83 -23.68 -9.40
N ASN A 78 -5.75 -24.23 -10.20
CA ASN A 78 -6.04 -25.66 -10.30
C ASN A 78 -6.55 -25.97 -11.72
N ASP A 79 -7.01 -27.20 -11.97
CA ASP A 79 -7.44 -27.62 -13.31
C ASP A 79 -8.64 -26.84 -13.88
N THR A 80 -9.50 -26.29 -13.03
CA THR A 80 -10.72 -25.60 -13.42
C THR A 80 -10.66 -24.09 -13.22
N THR A 81 -9.69 -23.60 -12.44
CA THR A 81 -9.63 -22.20 -12.00
C THR A 81 -8.37 -21.51 -12.53
N ARG A 82 -8.58 -20.42 -13.27
CA ARG A 82 -7.54 -19.50 -13.71
C ARG A 82 -7.97 -18.08 -13.40
N PHE A 83 -7.02 -17.21 -13.09
CA PHE A 83 -7.29 -15.79 -12.83
C PHE A 83 -6.15 -14.92 -13.34
N VAL A 84 -6.44 -13.64 -13.55
CA VAL A 84 -5.47 -12.69 -14.08
C VAL A 84 -4.72 -12.01 -12.94
N ILE A 85 -3.42 -12.27 -12.85
CA ILE A 85 -2.50 -11.55 -11.97
C ILE A 85 -2.15 -10.21 -12.60
N THR A 86 -2.25 -9.13 -11.83
CA THR A 86 -1.94 -7.78 -12.30
C THR A 86 -0.47 -7.64 -12.65
N VAL A 87 0.43 -8.02 -11.75
CA VAL A 87 1.89 -8.02 -11.98
C VAL A 87 2.49 -9.33 -11.49
N SER A 88 3.08 -10.13 -12.38
CA SER A 88 3.79 -11.38 -12.06
C SER A 88 5.30 -11.18 -12.14
N PHE A 89 6.09 -11.95 -11.39
CA PHE A 89 7.54 -11.98 -11.50
C PHE A 89 8.13 -13.34 -11.09
N ARG A 90 9.40 -13.61 -11.45
CA ARG A 90 10.12 -14.81 -10.98
C ARG A 90 11.28 -14.44 -10.05
N LYS A 91 11.42 -15.19 -8.96
CA LYS A 91 12.56 -15.11 -8.03
C LYS A 91 12.94 -16.53 -7.60
N SER A 92 14.20 -16.91 -7.76
CA SER A 92 14.71 -18.26 -7.43
C SER A 92 13.84 -19.39 -8.01
N ASP A 93 13.62 -19.34 -9.33
CA ASP A 93 12.79 -20.26 -10.12
C ASP A 93 11.29 -20.34 -9.79
N LYS A 94 10.85 -19.71 -8.70
CA LYS A 94 9.45 -19.63 -8.30
C LYS A 94 8.77 -18.39 -8.87
N GLU A 95 7.52 -18.57 -9.29
CA GLU A 95 6.66 -17.48 -9.76
C GLU A 95 5.89 -16.86 -8.60
N TYR A 96 5.80 -15.53 -8.60
CA TYR A 96 5.06 -14.73 -7.64
C TYR A 96 4.18 -13.72 -8.36
N GLY A 97 3.18 -13.18 -7.66
CA GLY A 97 2.28 -12.20 -8.24
C GLY A 97 1.79 -11.16 -7.24
N PHE A 98 1.57 -9.95 -7.71
CA PHE A 98 0.74 -8.94 -7.08
C PHE A 98 -0.60 -8.88 -7.81
N LEU A 99 -1.67 -9.02 -7.03
CA LEU A 99 -3.04 -8.88 -7.49
C LEU A 99 -3.57 -7.53 -7.02
N TYR A 100 -3.79 -6.60 -7.94
CA TYR A 100 -4.35 -5.29 -7.67
C TYR A 100 -5.86 -5.32 -7.84
N ASP A 101 -6.58 -5.39 -6.73
CA ASP A 101 -8.04 -5.36 -6.70
C ASP A 101 -8.52 -3.92 -6.91
N ALA A 102 -9.08 -3.66 -8.09
CA ALA A 102 -9.54 -2.35 -8.53
C ALA A 102 -10.89 -1.92 -7.92
N SER A 103 -11.28 -2.51 -6.79
CA SER A 103 -12.44 -2.08 -6.01
C SER A 103 -12.05 -1.05 -4.94
N HIS A 104 -12.95 -0.09 -4.73
CA HIS A 104 -12.82 0.92 -3.68
C HIS A 104 -14.20 1.29 -3.14
N GLY A 105 -14.22 1.69 -1.87
CA GLY A 105 -15.46 2.00 -1.17
C GLY A 105 -15.39 3.36 -0.48
N ILE A 106 -16.59 3.92 -0.26
CA ILE A 106 -16.82 5.01 0.69
C ILE A 106 -17.80 4.52 1.76
N PRO A 107 -17.66 4.93 3.03
CA PRO A 107 -16.62 5.82 3.56
C PRO A 107 -15.24 5.14 3.68
N ILE A 108 -14.19 5.95 3.71
CA ILE A 108 -12.81 5.49 3.95
C ILE A 108 -12.72 4.85 5.35
N ASN A 109 -12.27 3.59 5.41
CA ASN A 109 -12.28 2.81 6.65
C ASN A 109 -10.91 2.15 6.92
N PRO A 110 -10.26 2.39 8.08
CA PRO A 110 -9.00 1.72 8.43
C PRO A 110 -9.08 0.19 8.41
N LYS A 111 -10.28 -0.37 8.66
CA LYS A 111 -10.52 -1.82 8.63
C LYS A 111 -10.36 -2.42 7.23
N ASP A 112 -10.36 -1.61 6.17
CA ASP A 112 -10.10 -2.07 4.81
C ASP A 112 -8.71 -2.69 4.66
N ARG A 113 -7.77 -2.42 5.59
CA ARG A 113 -6.43 -3.02 5.63
C ARG A 113 -6.35 -4.33 6.41
N ASP A 114 -7.42 -4.79 7.06
CA ASP A 114 -7.38 -5.97 7.93
C ASP A 114 -7.03 -7.27 7.18
N PHE A 115 -7.23 -7.32 5.85
CA PHE A 115 -6.79 -8.45 5.01
C PHE A 115 -5.28 -8.67 5.03
N LEU A 116 -4.49 -7.65 5.38
CA LEU A 116 -3.03 -7.78 5.54
C LEU A 116 -2.64 -8.61 6.77
N LYS A 117 -3.54 -8.69 7.77
CA LYS A 117 -3.33 -9.41 9.03
C LYS A 117 -3.92 -10.82 9.02
N ASP A 118 -5.05 -11.03 8.35
CA ASP A 118 -5.71 -12.34 8.24
C ASP A 118 -6.02 -12.67 6.78
N LYS A 119 -5.14 -13.47 6.16
CA LYS A 119 -5.28 -13.91 4.77
C LYS A 119 -6.57 -14.69 4.49
N ARG A 120 -7.20 -15.29 5.51
CA ARG A 120 -8.50 -16.01 5.39
C ARG A 120 -9.69 -15.07 5.14
N LYS A 121 -9.45 -13.76 5.15
CA LYS A 121 -10.43 -12.73 4.79
C LYS A 121 -10.13 -12.07 3.44
N ALA A 122 -9.10 -12.55 2.74
CA ALA A 122 -8.68 -12.03 1.45
C ALA A 122 -9.36 -12.83 0.33
N PHE A 123 -10.60 -12.48 0.03
CA PHE A 123 -11.31 -12.98 -1.14
C PHE A 123 -10.93 -12.14 -2.34
N TYR A 124 -10.62 -12.79 -3.46
CA TYR A 124 -10.60 -12.13 -4.76
C TYR A 124 -11.81 -12.59 -5.55
N VAL A 125 -12.50 -11.62 -6.14
CA VAL A 125 -13.67 -11.85 -6.97
C VAL A 125 -13.38 -11.33 -8.37
N GLN A 126 -13.38 -12.22 -9.36
CA GLN A 126 -13.24 -11.85 -10.77
C GLN A 126 -14.47 -12.29 -11.54
N ALA A 127 -14.94 -11.45 -12.47
CA ALA A 127 -15.94 -11.87 -13.44
C ALA A 127 -15.35 -12.99 -14.32
N GLU A 128 -15.93 -14.17 -14.24
CA GLU A 128 -15.59 -15.35 -15.05
C GLU A 128 -16.19 -15.21 -16.45
N GLU A 129 -17.45 -14.76 -16.53
CA GLU A 129 -18.17 -14.44 -17.76
C GLU A 129 -18.97 -13.15 -17.55
N ASP A 130 -18.75 -12.18 -18.45
CA ASP A 130 -19.57 -10.98 -18.56
C ASP A 130 -20.49 -11.18 -19.77
N THR A 131 -21.69 -11.67 -19.51
CA THR A 131 -22.74 -11.76 -20.53
C THR A 131 -23.63 -10.54 -20.42
N LYS A 132 -24.34 -10.19 -21.50
CA LYS A 132 -25.18 -8.99 -21.56
C LYS A 132 -26.21 -8.88 -20.41
N ASP A 133 -26.57 -10.01 -19.80
CA ASP A 133 -27.63 -10.12 -18.79
C ASP A 133 -27.17 -10.72 -17.46
N ASP A 134 -25.91 -11.16 -17.32
CA ASP A 134 -25.40 -11.77 -16.08
C ASP A 134 -23.87 -11.69 -15.96
N VAL A 135 -23.39 -11.45 -14.74
CA VAL A 135 -21.96 -11.42 -14.38
C VAL A 135 -21.69 -12.54 -13.40
N ASN A 136 -21.05 -13.60 -13.87
CA ASN A 136 -20.63 -14.70 -13.01
C ASN A 136 -19.36 -14.31 -12.27
N PHE A 137 -19.43 -14.30 -10.94
CA PHE A 137 -18.31 -13.96 -10.09
C PHE A 137 -17.63 -15.21 -9.54
N MET A 138 -16.33 -15.35 -9.79
CA MET A 138 -15.49 -16.38 -9.22
C MET A 138 -14.83 -15.87 -7.94
N MET A 139 -15.11 -16.52 -6.81
CA MET A 139 -14.43 -16.27 -5.55
C MET A 139 -13.21 -17.20 -5.42
N ILE A 140 -12.03 -16.62 -5.14
CA ILE A 140 -10.82 -17.37 -4.83
C ILE A 140 -10.51 -17.18 -3.34
N ASP A 141 -10.65 -18.25 -2.56
CA ASP A 141 -10.25 -18.34 -1.15
C ASP A 141 -9.75 -19.75 -0.79
N PRO A 142 -8.52 -19.90 -0.28
CA PRO A 142 -7.50 -18.86 -0.11
C PRO A 142 -6.76 -18.52 -1.41
N LEU A 143 -6.25 -17.29 -1.52
CA LEU A 143 -5.27 -16.94 -2.55
C LEU A 143 -4.01 -17.81 -2.39
N PRO A 144 -3.37 -18.22 -3.51
CA PRO A 144 -2.10 -18.95 -3.46
C PRO A 144 -1.04 -18.19 -2.64
N ASP A 145 -0.19 -18.90 -1.90
CA ASP A 145 0.78 -18.28 -0.98
C ASP A 145 1.82 -17.38 -1.68
N ASN A 146 2.04 -17.60 -2.97
CA ASN A 146 2.91 -16.81 -3.83
C ASN A 146 2.22 -15.59 -4.46
N VAL A 147 0.97 -15.31 -4.10
CA VAL A 147 0.18 -14.19 -4.61
C VAL A 147 -0.15 -13.22 -3.47
N PHE A 148 0.15 -11.94 -3.70
CA PHE A 148 -0.01 -10.85 -2.75
C PHE A 148 -1.13 -9.91 -3.20
N LEU A 149 -2.16 -9.77 -2.37
CA LEU A 149 -3.28 -8.88 -2.65
C LEU A 149 -2.93 -7.43 -2.30
N LEU A 150 -3.27 -6.50 -3.18
CA LEU A 150 -3.20 -5.06 -2.98
C LEU A 150 -4.58 -4.49 -3.32
N LYS A 151 -5.32 -3.96 -2.33
CA LYS A 151 -6.67 -3.41 -2.56
C LYS A 151 -6.62 -1.93 -2.89
N GLN A 152 -7.20 -1.50 -4.01
CA GLN A 152 -7.24 -0.11 -4.44
C GLN A 152 -7.83 0.81 -3.36
N THR A 153 -8.84 0.35 -2.62
CA THR A 153 -9.43 1.09 -1.48
C THR A 153 -8.40 1.62 -0.47
N CYS A 154 -7.25 0.96 -0.34
CA CYS A 154 -6.17 1.36 0.57
C CYS A 154 -5.33 2.52 0.04
N TYR A 155 -5.30 2.76 -1.27
CA TYR A 155 -4.40 3.74 -1.89
C TYR A 155 -5.17 4.98 -2.33
N TRP A 156 -5.90 5.58 -1.39
CA TRP A 156 -6.65 6.82 -1.60
C TRP A 156 -5.77 8.06 -1.41
N PHE A 157 -6.19 9.17 -2.02
CA PHE A 157 -5.61 10.50 -1.84
C PHE A 157 -6.68 11.58 -1.98
N GLN A 158 -6.43 12.73 -1.37
CA GLN A 158 -7.29 13.91 -1.44
C GLN A 158 -6.73 14.91 -2.45
N PHE A 159 -7.63 15.57 -3.17
CA PHE A 159 -7.27 16.60 -4.15
C PHE A 159 -8.40 17.62 -4.30
N ASP A 160 -8.08 18.76 -4.92
CA ASP A 160 -9.05 19.70 -5.44
C ASP A 160 -8.55 20.35 -6.74
N THR A 161 -9.39 21.16 -7.37
CA THR A 161 -9.06 21.91 -8.58
C THR A 161 -8.28 23.20 -8.31
N LYS A 162 -8.09 23.56 -7.04
CA LYS A 162 -7.42 24.80 -6.61
C LYS A 162 -5.94 24.59 -6.27
N GLY A 163 -5.46 23.35 -6.30
CA GLY A 163 -4.07 23.01 -6.00
C GLY A 163 -3.75 23.03 -4.51
N THR A 164 -4.75 22.87 -3.63
CA THR A 164 -4.50 22.78 -2.19
C THR A 164 -3.64 21.55 -1.90
N LYS A 165 -2.61 21.72 -1.07
CA LYS A 165 -1.83 20.58 -0.56
C LYS A 165 -2.61 19.88 0.54
N TYR A 166 -2.80 18.58 0.37
CA TYR A 166 -3.39 17.69 1.36
C TYR A 166 -2.30 16.85 2.02
N ASN A 167 -2.54 16.42 3.25
CA ASN A 167 -1.61 15.53 3.96
C ASN A 167 -1.44 14.20 3.22
N VAL A 168 -2.54 13.65 2.68
CA VAL A 168 -2.51 12.46 1.84
C VAL A 168 -2.77 12.86 0.41
N ASP A 169 -1.74 13.37 -0.26
CA ASP A 169 -1.75 13.62 -1.70
C ASP A 169 -1.44 12.34 -2.51
N LYS A 170 -1.43 12.46 -3.83
CA LYS A 170 -1.18 11.32 -4.73
C LYS A 170 0.20 10.69 -4.51
N GLU A 171 1.23 11.48 -4.19
CA GLU A 171 2.57 10.96 -3.94
C GLU A 171 2.65 10.19 -2.63
N VAL A 172 1.93 10.64 -1.60
CA VAL A 172 1.77 9.89 -0.35
C VAL A 172 1.07 8.56 -0.60
N ALA A 173 0.01 8.53 -1.42
CA ALA A 173 -0.63 7.27 -1.81
C ALA A 173 0.33 6.32 -2.53
N HIS A 174 1.17 6.84 -3.44
CA HIS A 174 2.24 6.04 -4.05
C HIS A 174 3.25 5.55 -3.00
N GLY A 175 3.61 6.39 -2.04
CA GLY A 175 4.49 6.02 -0.92
C GLY A 175 3.95 4.85 -0.09
N ILE A 176 2.65 4.86 0.21
CA ILE A 176 1.95 3.79 0.91
C ILE A 176 2.01 2.49 0.09
N LEU A 177 1.68 2.55 -1.21
CA LEU A 177 1.78 1.39 -2.10
C LEU A 177 3.20 0.81 -2.16
N ARG A 178 4.22 1.66 -2.27
CA ARG A 178 5.63 1.23 -2.26
C ARG A 178 6.02 0.55 -0.95
N GLN A 179 5.52 1.04 0.19
CA GLN A 179 5.76 0.38 1.49
C GLN A 179 5.12 -1.01 1.53
N ASP A 180 3.86 -1.13 1.11
CA ASP A 180 3.15 -2.41 1.08
C ASP A 180 3.84 -3.43 0.16
N VAL A 181 4.25 -3.02 -1.04
CA VAL A 181 5.02 -3.87 -1.97
C VAL A 181 6.33 -4.34 -1.34
N ARG A 182 7.12 -3.44 -0.74
CA ARG A 182 8.37 -3.81 -0.07
C ARG A 182 8.16 -4.76 1.09
N ASP A 183 7.10 -4.55 1.87
CA ASP A 183 6.78 -5.43 3.00
C ASP A 183 6.39 -6.84 2.55
N TYR A 184 5.83 -7.01 1.36
CA TYR A 184 5.67 -8.32 0.73
C TYR A 184 7.00 -8.90 0.25
N LEU A 185 7.83 -8.11 -0.44
CA LEU A 185 9.12 -8.57 -0.96
C LEU A 185 10.09 -9.03 0.14
N LYS A 186 10.02 -8.45 1.34
CA LYS A 186 10.80 -8.90 2.51
C LYS A 186 10.46 -10.32 2.99
N LYS A 187 9.29 -10.86 2.59
CA LYS A 187 8.84 -12.21 2.96
C LYS A 187 9.29 -13.28 1.97
N LEU A 188 10.00 -12.89 0.91
CA LEU A 188 10.44 -13.73 -0.21
C LEU A 188 11.89 -14.18 -0.12
#